data_AF-A0AAU8C851-F1
#
_entry.id   AF-A0AAU8C851-F1
#
_cell.length_a   1.000
_cell.length_b   1.000
_cell.length_c   1.000
_cell.angle_alpha   90.00
_cell.angle_beta   90.00
_cell.angle_gamma   90.00
#
_symmetry.space_group_name_H-M   'P 1'
#
loop_
_entity.id
_entity.type
_entity.pdbx_description
1 polymer ?
#
loop_
_entity_poly.entity_id
_entity_poly.type
_entity_poly.pdbx_seq_one_letter_code
_entity_poly.pdbx_strand_id
1 'polypeptide(L)'
;MRVLILKQKMMVAVALSLTAGCAVQPTGPGDAAKQGGNVPEAVIAMAAPDQDVATARLVPEDGCYWYKHSGPVETTLLPLRTANGNRICTPRET
;
A
#
# COMPACT_ATOMS: atom_id res chain seq x y z
N MET A 1 -5.88 60.41 33.73
CA MET A 1 -4.50 60.39 33.21
C MET A 1 -4.55 59.85 31.79
N ARG A 2 -4.56 60.73 30.78
CA ARG A 2 -4.55 60.35 29.35
C ARG A 2 -3.11 60.07 28.96
N VAL A 3 -2.80 58.82 28.66
CA VAL A 3 -1.57 58.46 27.96
C VAL A 3 -1.99 58.04 26.56
N LEU A 4 -1.82 59.00 25.64
CA LEU A 4 -1.71 58.76 24.20
C LEU A 4 -0.56 57.77 23.94
N ILE A 5 -0.38 57.41 22.67
CA ILE A 5 0.70 56.56 22.13
C ILE A 5 0.32 55.06 22.22
N LEU A 6 0.11 54.30 21.15
CA LEU A 6 1.12 53.99 20.14
C LEU A 6 0.48 53.23 18.96
N LYS A 7 0.56 53.85 17.77
CA LYS A 7 0.83 53.25 16.45
C LYS A 7 -0.13 52.14 15.97
N GLN A 8 -1.00 52.56 15.06
CA GLN A 8 -1.77 51.80 14.08
C GLN A 8 -0.95 50.61 13.53
N LYS A 9 -1.19 49.42 14.09
CA LYS A 9 -0.51 48.19 13.67
C LYS A 9 -1.21 47.66 12.42
N MET A 10 -0.54 47.83 11.29
CA MET A 10 -0.85 47.27 9.98
C MET A 10 -1.25 45.79 10.13
N MET A 11 -2.51 45.49 9.82
CA MET A 11 -3.08 44.16 9.80
C MET A 11 -2.57 43.44 8.54
N VAL A 12 -1.51 42.65 8.66
CA VAL A 12 -1.06 41.71 7.62
C VAL A 12 -1.62 40.35 7.96
N ALA A 13 -2.78 40.03 7.38
CA ALA A 13 -3.35 38.70 7.44
C ALA A 13 -2.55 37.77 6.50
N VAL A 14 -1.53 37.10 7.05
CA VAL A 14 -0.88 35.97 6.36
C VAL A 14 -1.83 34.79 6.46
N ALA A 15 -2.52 34.47 5.37
CA ALA A 15 -3.27 33.23 5.25
C ALA A 15 -2.28 32.06 5.15
N LEU A 16 -2.03 31.37 6.27
CA LEU A 16 -1.35 30.07 6.28
C LEU A 16 -2.29 29.03 5.66
N SER A 17 -2.11 28.73 4.37
CA SER A 17 -2.73 27.57 3.74
C SER A 17 -2.01 26.31 4.23
N LEU A 18 -2.60 25.61 5.19
CA LEU A 18 -2.18 24.27 5.60
C LEU A 18 -2.62 23.27 4.53
N THR A 19 -1.72 22.86 3.65
CA THR A 19 -1.95 21.71 2.77
C THR A 19 -1.81 20.44 3.61
N ALA A 20 -2.95 19.84 3.99
CA ALA A 20 -2.96 18.52 4.59
C ALA A 20 -2.55 17.48 3.53
N GLY A 21 -1.40 16.84 3.71
CA GLY A 21 -1.01 15.65 2.95
C GLY A 21 -1.60 14.40 3.60
N CYS A 22 -2.17 13.48 2.81
CA CYS A 22 -2.44 12.13 3.29
C CYS A 22 -1.11 11.40 3.50
N ALA A 23 -0.66 11.29 4.74
CA ALA A 23 0.42 10.38 5.10
C ALA A 23 -0.16 8.97 5.22
N VAL A 24 0.17 8.08 4.28
CA VAL A 24 -0.02 6.64 4.47
C VAL A 24 1.02 6.19 5.48
N GLN A 25 0.58 5.73 6.64
CA GLN A 25 1.45 5.15 7.66
C GLN A 25 1.94 3.79 7.14
N PRO A 26 3.26 3.53 7.08
CA PRO A 26 3.72 2.17 6.87
C PRO A 26 3.37 1.36 8.13
N THR A 27 2.41 0.45 8.00
CA THR A 27 2.10 -0.52 9.02
C THR A 27 3.38 -1.30 9.32
N GLY A 28 3.83 -1.25 10.58
CA GLY A 28 5.15 -1.71 10.99
C GLY A 28 5.40 -3.21 10.72
N PRO A 29 6.68 -3.63 10.68
CA PRO A 29 7.07 -5.00 10.43
C PRO A 29 6.76 -5.88 11.66
N GLY A 30 5.51 -6.32 11.79
CA GLY A 30 5.05 -7.11 12.92
C GLY A 30 4.67 -8.54 12.59
N ASP A 31 4.12 -8.80 11.38
CA ASP A 31 3.51 -10.10 11.09
C ASP A 31 3.87 -10.70 9.71
N ALA A 32 4.64 -10.01 8.86
CA ALA A 32 4.98 -10.47 7.51
C ALA A 32 5.95 -11.69 7.46
N ALA A 33 6.50 -12.09 8.61
CA ALA A 33 7.49 -13.15 8.71
C ALA A 33 6.87 -14.56 8.86
N LYS A 34 5.54 -14.69 8.87
CA LYS A 34 4.84 -15.99 8.94
C LYS A 34 3.85 -16.27 7.82
N GLN A 35 3.66 -15.40 6.82
CA GLN A 35 2.86 -15.69 5.60
C GLN A 35 3.62 -16.49 4.53
N GLY A 36 4.55 -17.36 4.92
CA GLY A 36 4.88 -18.55 4.11
C GLY A 36 3.82 -19.64 4.29
N GLY A 37 2.55 -19.25 4.51
CA GLY A 37 1.43 -20.15 4.68
C GLY A 37 1.03 -20.67 3.30
N ASN A 38 0.97 -22.00 3.19
CA ASN A 38 0.67 -22.75 1.98
C ASN A 38 -0.38 -22.03 1.10
N VAL A 39 0.03 -21.63 -0.10
CA VAL A 39 -0.88 -21.04 -1.10
C VAL A 39 -1.92 -22.10 -1.44
N PRO A 40 -3.24 -21.83 -1.32
CA PRO A 40 -4.24 -22.86 -1.56
C PRO A 40 -4.08 -23.51 -2.92
N GLU A 41 -4.30 -24.82 -3.02
CA GLU A 41 -4.12 -25.56 -4.28
C GLU A 41 -5.00 -25.00 -5.41
N ALA A 42 -6.18 -24.48 -5.07
CA ALA A 42 -7.05 -23.77 -6.00
C ALA A 42 -6.40 -22.51 -6.59
N VAL A 43 -5.63 -21.76 -5.80
CA VAL A 43 -4.89 -20.58 -6.26
C VAL A 43 -3.75 -20.99 -7.19
N ILE A 44 -3.03 -22.07 -6.84
CA ILE A 44 -1.98 -22.65 -7.68
C ILE A 44 -2.55 -23.10 -9.03
N ALA A 45 -3.68 -23.81 -9.02
CA ALA A 45 -4.34 -24.32 -10.22
C ALA A 45 -4.88 -23.22 -11.15
N MET A 46 -5.23 -22.05 -10.60
CA MET A 46 -5.69 -20.90 -11.39
C MET A 46 -4.54 -20.07 -11.97
N ALA A 47 -3.34 -20.12 -11.39
CA ALA A 47 -2.23 -19.27 -11.78
C ALA A 47 -1.81 -19.54 -13.24
N ALA A 48 -1.56 -18.46 -13.99
CA ALA A 48 -0.95 -18.56 -15.32
C ALA A 48 0.46 -19.17 -15.22
N PRO A 49 0.95 -19.79 -16.30
CA PRO A 49 2.34 -20.24 -16.41
C PRO A 49 3.35 -19.14 -16.09
N ASP A 50 4.59 -19.55 -15.82
CA ASP A 50 5.76 -18.69 -15.61
C ASP A 50 5.67 -17.70 -14.43
N GLN A 51 4.77 -17.97 -13.47
CA GLN A 51 4.70 -17.25 -12.20
C GLN A 51 5.19 -18.16 -11.07
N ASP A 52 5.98 -17.60 -10.16
CA ASP A 52 6.52 -18.34 -9.03
C ASP A 52 5.49 -18.47 -7.90
N VAL A 53 4.62 -19.47 -8.02
CA VAL A 53 3.61 -19.78 -7.00
C VAL A 53 4.19 -20.18 -5.65
N ALA A 54 5.46 -20.62 -5.59
CA ALA A 54 6.09 -21.01 -4.33
C ALA A 54 6.47 -19.79 -3.47
N THR A 55 6.60 -18.61 -4.07
CA THR A 55 6.82 -17.35 -3.34
C THR A 55 5.54 -16.52 -3.18
N ALA A 56 4.41 -17.02 -3.69
CA ALA A 56 3.15 -16.31 -3.62
C ALA A 56 2.63 -16.22 -2.18
N ARG A 57 2.00 -15.09 -1.88
CA ARG A 57 1.37 -14.81 -0.58
C ARG A 57 0.22 -13.84 -0.73
N LEU A 58 -0.75 -13.93 0.17
CA LEU A 58 -1.83 -12.96 0.27
C LEU A 58 -1.29 -11.64 0.82
N VAL A 59 -1.59 -10.54 0.14
CA VAL A 59 -1.26 -9.17 0.55
C VAL A 59 -2.52 -8.58 1.20
N PRO A 60 -2.53 -8.34 2.54
CA PRO A 60 -3.74 -7.90 3.25
C PRO A 60 -4.29 -6.56 2.77
N GLU A 61 -3.43 -5.70 2.24
CA GLU A 61 -3.79 -4.35 1.79
C GLU A 61 -4.78 -4.34 0.63
N ASP A 62 -4.70 -5.35 -0.26
CA ASP A 62 -5.60 -5.47 -1.40
C ASP A 62 -6.39 -6.80 -1.46
N GLY A 63 -6.10 -7.74 -0.55
CA GLY A 63 -6.73 -9.06 -0.51
C GLY A 63 -6.38 -9.94 -1.70
N CYS A 64 -5.29 -9.64 -2.42
CA CYS A 64 -4.86 -10.38 -3.60
C CYS A 64 -3.56 -11.15 -3.35
N TYR A 65 -3.33 -12.19 -4.14
CA TYR A 65 -2.08 -12.95 -4.10
C TYR A 65 -1.01 -12.25 -4.93
N TRP A 66 0.20 -12.17 -4.39
CA TRP A 66 1.38 -11.59 -5.05
C TRP A 66 2.57 -12.52 -4.89
N TYR A 67 3.41 -12.61 -5.94
CA TYR A 67 4.62 -13.43 -5.93
C TYR A 67 5.87 -12.57 -6.12
N LYS A 68 7.04 -13.12 -5.77
CA LYS A 68 8.32 -12.44 -5.98
C LYS A 68 8.81 -12.67 -7.41
N HIS A 69 9.08 -11.58 -8.13
CA HIS A 69 9.72 -11.61 -9.43
C HIS A 69 11.12 -11.00 -9.33
N SER A 70 12.14 -11.82 -9.57
CA SER A 70 13.55 -11.39 -9.57
C SER A 70 13.96 -10.99 -10.98
N GLY A 71 13.98 -9.69 -11.25
CA GLY A 71 14.51 -9.13 -12.49
C GLY A 71 15.99 -8.75 -12.39
N PRO A 72 16.61 -8.26 -13.48
CA PRO A 72 18.04 -7.89 -13.49
C PRO A 72 18.40 -6.75 -12.54
N VAL A 73 17.45 -5.87 -12.24
CA VAL A 73 17.66 -4.65 -11.43
C VAL A 73 17.18 -4.84 -10.00
N GLU A 74 16.05 -5.52 -9.81
CA GLU A 74 15.40 -5.63 -8.51
C GLU A 74 14.56 -6.90 -8.38
N THR A 75 14.28 -7.26 -7.13
CA THR A 75 13.21 -8.21 -6.81
C THR A 75 11.97 -7.40 -6.45
N THR A 76 10.93 -7.53 -7.25
CA THR A 76 9.66 -6.83 -7.04
C THR A 76 8.54 -7.81 -6.75
N LEU A 77 7.45 -7.31 -6.17
CA LEU A 77 6.22 -8.08 -6.05
C LEU A 77 5.36 -7.82 -7.26
N LEU A 78 4.92 -8.90 -7.91
CA LEU A 78 3.95 -8.82 -8.98
C LEU A 78 2.66 -9.53 -8.56
N PRO A 79 1.49 -9.04 -9.01
CA PRO A 79 0.23 -9.71 -8.72
C PRO A 79 0.20 -11.08 -9.39
N LEU A 80 -0.21 -12.10 -8.65
CA LEU A 80 -0.47 -13.43 -9.18
C LEU A 80 -1.75 -13.38 -10.03
N ARG A 81 -1.65 -13.83 -11.28
CA ARG A 81 -2.71 -13.71 -12.28
C ARG A 81 -3.17 -15.06 -12.80
N THR A 82 -4.44 -15.11 -13.18
CA THR A 82 -5.01 -16.20 -13.98
C THR A 82 -4.46 -16.20 -15.40
N ALA A 83 -4.64 -17.29 -16.15
CA ALA A 83 -4.28 -17.36 -17.57
C ALA A 83 -4.91 -16.23 -18.44
N ASN A 84 -6.06 -15.70 -18.02
CA ASN A 84 -6.73 -14.57 -18.69
C ASN A 84 -6.23 -13.19 -18.20
N GLY A 85 -5.23 -13.14 -17.32
CA GLY A 85 -4.62 -11.91 -16.82
C GLY A 85 -5.30 -11.27 -15.60
N ASN A 86 -6.44 -11.81 -15.14
CA ASN A 86 -7.11 -11.31 -13.93
C ASN A 86 -6.30 -11.61 -12.67
N ARG A 87 -6.24 -10.68 -11.71
CA ARG A 87 -5.64 -10.94 -10.39
C ARG A 87 -6.40 -12.02 -9.63
N ILE A 88 -5.68 -12.85 -8.87
CA ILE A 88 -6.28 -13.84 -7.98
C ILE A 88 -6.40 -13.21 -6.59
N CYS A 89 -7.63 -13.09 -6.09
CA CYS A 89 -7.93 -12.43 -4.82
C CYS A 89 -8.93 -13.25 -3.99
N THR A 90 -8.96 -13.03 -2.68
CA THR A 90 -9.99 -13.60 -1.82
C THR A 90 -11.35 -12.96 -2.13
N PRO A 91 -12.46 -13.71 -1.98
CA PRO A 91 -13.79 -13.12 -2.02
C PRO A 91 -13.88 -11.94 -1.03
N ARG A 92 -14.55 -10.85 -1.45
CA ARG A 92 -14.91 -9.79 -0.49
C ARG A 92 -16.10 -10.28 0.32
N GLU A 93 -16.02 -10.11 1.63
CA GLU A 93 -17.19 -10.24 2.50
C GLU A 93 -18.13 -9.07 2.18
N THR A 94 -19.37 -9.39 1.81
CA THR A 94 -20.43 -8.43 1.45
C THR A 94 -21.42 -8.28 2.58
#